data_AF-F3GCN9-F1
#
_entry.id   AF-F3GCN9-F1
#
_cell.length_a   1.000
_cell.length_b   1.000
_cell.length_c   1.000
_cell.angle_alpha   90.00
_cell.angle_beta   90.00
_cell.angle_gamma   90.00
#
_symmetry.space_group_name_H-M   'P 1'
#
loop_
_entity.id
_entity.type
_entity.pdbx_description
1 polymer ?
#
loop_
_entity_poly.entity_id
_entity_poly.type
_entity_poly.pdbx_seq_one_letter_code
_entity_poly.pdbx_strand_id
1 'polypeptide(L)'
;MDAFFSKRGIRNEQYTISIIVTASSTQQNIHQSYIDFLPLLPADVDAEISAGVGDYPFSELEKSTIEKNVVDSLISQRAAELANSKEGAHAFFGRHALAVDIKKNAVDFLNIFQTRRDLGSPLDVYKSWEASVTAAYRAKILEEKIRILTERSVSLSHTIAAAQAREDARIAAETESTRLAVEAAEHARLAAETAEQARVAVEAEAKRVADEQALLAAEA
;
A
#
# COMPACT_ATOMS: atom_id res chain seq x y z
N MET A 1 -21.19 32.68 -4.70
CA MET A 1 -22.09 32.17 -5.75
C MET A 1 -23.50 31.93 -5.22
N ASP A 2 -23.66 31.38 -4.03
CA ASP A 2 -24.96 31.04 -3.43
C ASP A 2 -25.97 32.20 -3.38
N ALA A 3 -25.51 33.41 -3.03
CA ALA A 3 -26.34 34.62 -3.02
C ALA A 3 -26.87 35.02 -4.41
N PHE A 4 -26.15 34.68 -5.49
CA PHE A 4 -26.60 34.95 -6.87
C PHE A 4 -27.75 34.03 -7.26
N PHE A 5 -27.64 32.73 -6.99
CA PHE A 5 -28.67 31.75 -7.27
C PHE A 5 -29.90 31.85 -6.34
N SER A 6 -29.76 32.55 -5.21
CA SER A 6 -30.86 32.82 -4.29
C SER A 6 -31.73 34.02 -4.67
N LYS A 7 -31.38 34.77 -5.73
CA LYS A 7 -32.12 35.98 -6.13
C LYS A 7 -33.55 35.66 -6.57
N ARG A 8 -34.51 36.48 -6.12
CA ARG A 8 -35.89 36.41 -6.61
C ARG A 8 -35.90 36.69 -8.11
N GLY A 9 -36.58 35.82 -8.87
CA GLY A 9 -36.65 35.94 -10.33
C GLY A 9 -35.35 35.59 -11.05
N ILE A 10 -34.42 34.86 -10.42
CA ILE A 10 -33.15 34.45 -11.05
C ILE A 10 -33.36 33.68 -12.37
N ARG A 11 -34.50 33.03 -12.58
CA ARG A 11 -34.83 32.32 -13.82
C ARG A 11 -35.27 33.25 -14.98
N ASN A 12 -35.35 34.56 -14.77
CA ASN A 12 -35.72 35.51 -15.82
C ASN A 12 -34.63 35.60 -16.91
N GLU A 13 -35.03 35.87 -18.15
CA GLU A 13 -34.14 35.89 -19.32
C GLU A 13 -32.94 36.84 -19.17
N GLN A 14 -33.11 37.95 -18.45
CA GLN A 14 -32.04 38.91 -18.18
C GLN A 14 -30.83 38.31 -17.44
N TYR A 15 -31.01 37.19 -16.73
CA TYR A 15 -29.94 36.51 -15.99
C TYR A 15 -29.35 35.32 -16.75
N THR A 16 -29.89 34.94 -17.90
CA THR A 16 -29.47 33.75 -18.67
C THR A 16 -27.96 33.74 -18.90
N ILE A 17 -27.39 34.83 -19.42
CA ILE A 17 -25.95 34.91 -19.69
C ILE A 17 -25.15 34.83 -18.38
N SER A 18 -25.58 35.53 -17.34
CA SER A 18 -24.90 35.49 -16.03
C SER A 18 -24.92 34.09 -15.41
N ILE A 19 -26.01 33.32 -15.57
CA ILE A 19 -26.12 31.94 -15.09
C ILE A 19 -25.13 31.04 -15.84
N ILE A 20 -25.11 31.10 -17.18
CA ILE A 20 -24.19 30.31 -18.00
C ILE A 20 -22.74 30.64 -17.62
N VAL A 21 -22.38 31.93 -17.60
CA VAL A 21 -21.02 32.37 -17.28
C VAL A 21 -20.63 31.92 -15.88
N THR A 22 -21.54 32.04 -14.90
CA THR A 22 -21.27 31.59 -13.53
C THR A 22 -21.02 30.08 -13.48
N ALA A 23 -21.87 29.26 -14.09
CA ALA A 23 -21.69 27.81 -14.13
C ALA A 23 -20.39 27.41 -14.87
N SER A 24 -20.12 27.99 -16.04
CA SER A 24 -18.87 27.74 -16.76
C SER A 24 -17.64 28.13 -15.95
N SER A 25 -17.65 29.28 -15.28
CA SER A 25 -16.55 29.73 -14.43
C SER A 25 -16.37 28.81 -13.21
N THR A 26 -17.46 28.38 -12.55
CA THR A 26 -17.36 27.40 -11.45
C THR A 26 -16.75 26.09 -11.93
N GLN A 27 -17.22 25.53 -13.06
CA GLN A 27 -16.66 24.29 -13.59
C GLN A 27 -15.17 24.45 -13.96
N GLN A 28 -14.78 25.59 -14.52
CA GLN A 28 -13.37 25.88 -14.81
C GLN A 28 -12.52 25.98 -13.54
N ASN A 29 -13.04 26.59 -12.47
CA ASN A 29 -12.34 26.67 -11.19
C ASN A 29 -12.13 25.28 -10.59
N ILE A 30 -13.16 24.42 -10.60
CA ILE A 30 -13.05 23.03 -10.14
C ILE A 30 -12.03 22.27 -10.99
N HIS A 31 -12.05 22.46 -12.31
CA HIS A 31 -11.07 21.86 -13.21
C HIS A 31 -9.65 22.30 -12.88
N GLN A 32 -9.43 23.58 -12.61
CA GLN A 32 -8.11 24.10 -12.27
C GLN A 32 -7.63 23.51 -10.93
N SER A 33 -8.48 23.46 -9.91
CA SER A 33 -8.13 22.81 -8.64
C SER A 33 -7.74 21.34 -8.82
N TYR A 34 -8.41 20.62 -9.73
CA TYR A 34 -8.02 19.26 -10.11
C TYR A 34 -6.63 19.23 -10.76
N ILE A 35 -6.36 20.10 -11.73
CA ILE A 35 -5.05 20.19 -12.40
C ILE A 35 -3.94 20.53 -11.40
N ASP A 36 -4.18 21.45 -10.47
CA ASP A 36 -3.20 21.86 -9.46
C ASP A 36 -2.91 20.73 -8.46
N PHE A 37 -3.90 19.86 -8.20
CA PHE A 37 -3.75 18.72 -7.30
C PHE A 37 -3.06 17.50 -7.94
N LEU A 38 -3.18 17.31 -9.26
CA LEU A 38 -2.62 16.14 -9.95
C LEU A 38 -1.13 15.87 -9.66
N PRO A 39 -0.22 16.87 -9.69
CA PRO A 39 1.20 16.64 -9.39
C PRO A 39 1.47 16.25 -7.93
N LEU A 40 0.54 16.56 -7.02
CA LEU A 40 0.67 16.29 -5.58
C LEU A 40 0.18 14.88 -5.20
N LEU A 41 -0.53 14.19 -6.09
CA LEU A 41 -1.12 12.88 -5.83
C LEU A 41 -0.14 11.83 -5.29
N PRO A 42 1.09 11.69 -5.83
CA PRO A 42 2.04 10.71 -5.29
C PRO A 42 2.37 10.97 -3.82
N ALA A 43 2.67 12.23 -3.47
CA ALA A 43 3.00 12.61 -2.10
C ALA A 43 1.80 12.45 -1.14
N ASP A 44 0.59 12.73 -1.61
CA ASP A 44 -0.64 12.53 -0.86
C ASP A 44 -0.88 11.03 -0.59
N VAL A 45 -0.68 10.16 -1.58
CA VAL A 45 -0.74 8.70 -1.41
C VAL A 45 0.33 8.21 -0.43
N ASP A 46 1.57 8.70 -0.54
CA ASP A 46 2.66 8.34 0.38
C ASP A 46 2.34 8.72 1.82
N ALA A 47 1.70 9.89 2.04
CA ALA A 47 1.25 10.33 3.35
C ALA A 47 0.13 9.43 3.91
N GLU A 48 -0.85 9.04 3.08
CA GLU A 48 -1.91 8.10 3.46
C GLU A 48 -1.35 6.73 3.87
N ILE A 49 -0.38 6.20 3.10
CA ILE A 49 0.31 4.94 3.41
C ILE A 49 1.08 5.09 4.73
N SER A 50 1.87 6.15 4.88
CA SER A 50 2.68 6.39 6.08
C SER A 50 1.82 6.49 7.33
N ALA A 51 0.67 7.16 7.24
CA ALA A 51 -0.29 7.26 8.34
C ALA A 51 -0.90 5.89 8.71
N GLY A 52 -1.12 5.01 7.72
CA GLY A 52 -1.63 3.66 7.95
C GLY A 52 -0.60 2.69 8.52
N VAL A 53 0.68 2.82 8.15
CA VAL A 53 1.78 1.97 8.68
C VAL A 53 2.13 2.36 10.12
N GLY A 54 2.13 3.65 10.43
CA GLY A 54 2.55 4.16 11.74
C GLY A 54 4.07 4.11 11.94
N ASP A 55 4.51 4.52 13.13
CA ASP A 55 5.94 4.56 13.51
C ASP A 55 6.21 3.52 14.60
N TYR A 56 6.75 2.37 14.20
CA TYR A 56 7.08 1.26 15.08
C TYR A 56 8.36 0.57 14.61
N PRO A 57 9.15 -0.02 15.53
CA PRO A 57 10.38 -0.72 15.21
C PRO A 57 10.08 -2.11 14.65
N PHE A 58 9.63 -2.17 13.40
CA PHE A 58 9.42 -3.42 12.67
C PHE A 58 10.72 -3.87 11.97
N SER A 59 10.87 -5.19 11.80
CA SER A 59 11.84 -5.71 10.83
C SER A 59 11.48 -5.28 9.40
N GLU A 60 12.41 -5.38 8.45
CA GLU A 60 12.16 -5.01 7.05
C GLU A 60 10.98 -5.79 6.45
N LEU A 61 10.87 -7.09 6.76
CA LEU A 61 9.83 -7.98 6.28
C LEU A 61 8.46 -7.63 6.89
N GLU A 62 8.41 -7.41 8.20
CA GLU A 62 7.18 -6.99 8.89
C GLU A 62 6.70 -5.64 8.37
N LYS A 63 7.59 -4.66 8.24
CA LYS A 63 7.26 -3.34 7.70
C LYS A 63 6.67 -3.44 6.29
N SER A 64 7.32 -4.20 5.40
CA SER A 64 6.86 -4.38 4.02
C SER A 64 5.49 -5.08 3.97
N THR A 65 5.25 -6.06 4.85
CA THR A 65 3.98 -6.79 4.95
C THR A 65 2.85 -5.89 5.45
N ILE A 66 3.11 -5.08 6.49
CA ILE A 66 2.14 -4.11 7.00
C ILE A 66 1.82 -3.06 5.94
N GLU A 67 2.84 -2.50 5.30
CA GLU A 67 2.66 -1.54 4.21
C GLU A 67 1.81 -2.12 3.09
N LYS A 68 2.04 -3.38 2.70
CA LYS A 68 1.23 -4.06 1.70
C LYS A 68 -0.24 -4.17 2.12
N ASN A 69 -0.50 -4.56 3.37
CA ASN A 69 -1.87 -4.69 3.88
C ASN A 69 -2.60 -3.32 3.92
N VAL A 70 -1.88 -2.25 4.29
CA VAL A 70 -2.40 -0.88 4.27
C VAL A 70 -2.73 -0.47 2.84
N VAL A 71 -1.80 -0.68 1.89
CA VAL A 71 -2.01 -0.36 0.47
C VAL A 71 -3.21 -1.12 -0.10
N ASP A 72 -3.33 -2.42 0.15
CA ASP A 72 -4.44 -3.25 -0.35
C ASP A 72 -5.80 -2.83 0.26
N SER A 73 -5.80 -2.39 1.53
CA SER A 73 -6.99 -1.80 2.17
C SER A 73 -7.35 -0.46 1.55
N LEU A 74 -6.37 0.41 1.28
CA LEU A 74 -6.59 1.70 0.62
C LEU A 74 -7.14 1.51 -0.80
N ILE A 75 -6.64 0.55 -1.58
CA ILE A 75 -7.19 0.21 -2.91
C ILE A 75 -8.68 -0.11 -2.80
N SER A 76 -9.04 -0.98 -1.85
CA SER A 76 -10.44 -1.39 -1.64
C SER A 76 -11.33 -0.21 -1.23
N GLN A 77 -10.85 0.63 -0.31
CA GLN A 77 -11.56 1.84 0.12
C GLN A 77 -11.76 2.81 -1.05
N ARG A 78 -10.70 3.11 -1.81
CA ARG A 78 -10.76 4.06 -2.93
C ARG A 78 -11.63 3.52 -4.08
N ALA A 79 -11.68 2.21 -4.29
CA ALA A 79 -12.60 1.60 -5.25
C ALA A 79 -14.08 1.80 -4.87
N ALA A 80 -14.42 1.66 -3.59
CA ALA A 80 -15.77 1.95 -3.09
C ALA A 80 -16.12 3.44 -3.24
N GLU A 81 -15.18 4.33 -2.88
CA GLU A 81 -15.35 5.77 -3.11
C GLU A 81 -15.50 6.12 -4.59
N LEU A 82 -14.79 5.43 -5.48
CA LEU A 82 -14.87 5.64 -6.92
C LEU A 82 -16.25 5.28 -7.45
N ALA A 83 -16.83 4.18 -6.99
CA ALA A 83 -18.19 3.79 -7.36
C ALA A 83 -19.21 4.88 -6.96
N ASN A 84 -19.15 5.36 -5.71
CA ASN A 84 -20.02 6.44 -5.23
C ASN A 84 -19.79 7.75 -6.00
N SER A 85 -18.54 8.09 -6.31
CA SER A 85 -18.18 9.29 -7.05
C SER A 85 -18.66 9.23 -8.51
N LYS A 86 -18.62 8.04 -9.12
CA LYS A 86 -19.20 7.79 -10.44
C LYS A 86 -20.71 8.00 -10.39
N GLU A 87 -21.44 7.41 -9.44
CA GLU A 87 -22.87 7.66 -9.31
C GLU A 87 -23.21 9.16 -9.19
N GLY A 88 -22.50 9.88 -8.33
CA GLY A 88 -22.64 11.33 -8.20
C GLY A 88 -22.35 12.10 -9.50
N ALA A 89 -21.37 11.66 -10.29
CA ALA A 89 -21.03 12.24 -11.58
C ALA A 89 -22.15 12.09 -12.63
N HIS A 90 -23.06 11.14 -12.46
CA HIS A 90 -24.21 10.93 -13.34
C HIS A 90 -25.50 11.60 -12.84
N ALA A 91 -25.54 11.99 -11.56
CA ALA A 91 -26.78 12.38 -10.87
C ALA A 91 -27.50 13.59 -11.48
N PHE A 92 -26.79 14.60 -11.97
CA PHE A 92 -27.42 15.84 -12.46
C PHE A 92 -27.91 15.73 -13.91
N PHE A 93 -27.05 15.27 -14.82
CA PHE A 93 -27.35 15.23 -16.25
C PHE A 93 -27.96 13.90 -16.72
N GLY A 94 -28.01 12.87 -15.87
CA GLY A 94 -28.32 11.49 -16.27
C GLY A 94 -27.21 10.83 -17.10
N ARG A 95 -26.11 11.54 -17.32
CA ARG A 95 -24.87 11.13 -17.98
C ARG A 95 -23.70 11.67 -17.18
N HIS A 96 -22.50 11.18 -17.46
CA HIS A 96 -21.30 11.65 -16.78
C HIS A 96 -21.11 13.17 -16.99
N ALA A 97 -20.93 13.92 -15.90
CA ALA A 97 -20.94 15.39 -15.91
C ALA A 97 -19.85 16.04 -16.77
N LEU A 98 -18.77 15.31 -17.06
CA LEU A 98 -17.66 15.75 -17.92
C LEU A 98 -17.68 15.12 -19.32
N ALA A 99 -18.75 14.41 -19.71
CA ALA A 99 -18.84 13.75 -21.01
C ALA A 99 -18.94 14.74 -22.20
N VAL A 100 -19.25 16.00 -21.93
CA VAL A 100 -19.49 17.03 -22.93
C VAL A 100 -18.61 18.24 -22.64
N ASP A 101 -18.17 18.92 -23.69
CA ASP A 101 -17.43 20.19 -23.60
C ASP A 101 -18.10 21.18 -22.65
N ILE A 102 -17.29 21.92 -21.89
CA ILE A 102 -17.73 22.83 -20.82
C ILE A 102 -18.79 23.83 -21.32
N LYS A 103 -18.66 24.37 -22.54
CA LYS A 103 -19.61 25.36 -23.07
C LYS A 103 -20.97 24.74 -23.35
N LYS A 104 -20.97 23.55 -23.97
CA LYS A 104 -22.20 22.79 -24.25
C LYS A 104 -22.84 22.30 -22.94
N ASN A 105 -22.03 21.91 -21.97
CA ASN A 105 -22.49 21.48 -20.65
C ASN A 105 -23.21 22.61 -19.89
N ALA A 106 -22.75 23.86 -20.03
CA ALA A 106 -23.38 25.02 -19.43
C ALA A 106 -24.76 25.34 -20.05
N VAL A 107 -24.94 25.08 -21.35
CA VAL A 107 -26.25 25.19 -22.02
C VAL A 107 -27.21 24.10 -21.51
N ASP A 108 -26.74 22.86 -21.39
CA ASP A 108 -27.55 21.77 -20.81
C ASP A 108 -27.93 22.05 -19.35
N PHE A 109 -26.99 22.60 -18.58
CA PHE A 109 -27.26 23.06 -17.22
C PHE A 109 -28.37 24.11 -17.21
N LEU A 110 -28.28 25.13 -18.07
CA LEU A 110 -29.31 26.18 -18.16
C LEU A 110 -30.69 25.59 -18.49
N ASN A 111 -30.74 24.66 -19.45
CA ASN A 111 -31.98 23.99 -19.83
C ASN A 111 -32.62 23.30 -18.62
N ILE A 112 -31.85 22.51 -17.86
CA ILE A 112 -32.33 21.85 -16.64
C ILE A 112 -32.75 22.91 -15.60
N PHE A 113 -31.90 23.90 -15.36
CA PHE A 113 -32.10 24.97 -14.37
C PHE A 113 -33.39 25.77 -14.59
N GLN A 114 -33.74 26.03 -15.85
CA GLN A 114 -34.94 26.78 -16.24
C GLN A 114 -36.21 25.91 -16.26
N THR A 115 -36.10 24.65 -16.71
CA THR A 115 -37.26 23.79 -16.98
C THR A 115 -37.69 22.94 -15.77
N ARG A 116 -36.74 22.48 -14.94
CA ARG A 116 -37.00 21.54 -13.84
C ARG A 116 -37.31 22.29 -12.55
N ARG A 117 -38.59 22.61 -12.36
CA ARG A 117 -39.10 23.26 -11.13
C ARG A 117 -39.32 22.28 -9.97
N ASP A 118 -39.36 20.99 -10.27
CA ASP A 118 -39.46 19.87 -9.33
C ASP A 118 -38.18 19.65 -8.50
N LEU A 119 -37.02 20.10 -9.01
CA LEU A 119 -35.70 19.91 -8.39
C LEU A 119 -35.38 20.90 -7.25
N GLY A 120 -36.41 21.55 -6.69
CA GLY A 120 -36.26 22.47 -5.56
C GLY A 120 -35.99 23.92 -5.95
N SER A 121 -35.37 24.67 -5.04
CA SER A 121 -35.04 26.07 -5.27
C SER A 121 -33.94 26.20 -6.34
N PRO A 122 -33.81 27.36 -7.01
CA PRO A 122 -32.73 27.55 -7.97
C PRO A 122 -31.33 27.33 -7.38
N LEU A 123 -31.14 27.63 -6.08
CA LEU A 123 -29.90 27.31 -5.38
C LEU A 123 -29.67 25.80 -5.27
N ASP A 124 -30.71 25.01 -4.98
CA ASP A 124 -30.61 23.54 -4.87
C ASP A 124 -30.25 22.90 -6.23
N VAL A 125 -30.81 23.42 -7.32
CA VAL A 125 -30.47 22.97 -8.68
C VAL A 125 -29.02 23.30 -9.01
N TYR A 126 -28.53 24.49 -8.64
CA TYR A 126 -27.11 24.83 -8.80
C TYR A 126 -26.20 23.92 -7.96
N LYS A 127 -26.53 23.69 -6.68
CA LYS A 127 -25.73 22.84 -5.77
C LYS A 127 -25.67 21.39 -6.24
N SER A 128 -26.78 20.83 -6.74
CA SER A 128 -26.80 19.47 -7.28
C SER A 128 -25.96 19.32 -8.55
N TRP A 129 -25.97 20.33 -9.42
CA TRP A 129 -25.05 20.40 -10.56
C TRP A 129 -23.59 20.46 -10.13
N GLU A 130 -23.27 21.39 -9.22
CA GLU A 130 -21.91 21.59 -8.69
C GLU A 130 -21.38 20.29 -8.06
N ALA A 131 -22.19 19.63 -7.24
CA ALA A 131 -21.87 18.33 -6.64
C ALA A 131 -21.59 17.26 -7.70
N SER A 132 -22.35 17.22 -8.80
CA SER A 132 -22.15 16.26 -9.88
C SER A 132 -20.84 16.49 -10.64
N VAL A 133 -20.50 17.75 -10.93
CA VAL A 133 -19.21 18.13 -11.54
C VAL A 133 -18.03 17.82 -10.61
N THR A 134 -18.15 18.16 -9.33
CA THR A 134 -17.13 17.83 -8.31
C THR A 134 -16.93 16.32 -8.20
N ALA A 135 -18.01 15.53 -8.18
CA ALA A 135 -17.95 14.07 -8.13
C ALA A 135 -17.26 13.48 -9.37
N ALA A 136 -17.45 14.08 -10.56
CA ALA A 136 -16.76 13.65 -11.76
C ALA A 136 -15.23 13.86 -11.68
N TYR A 137 -14.76 15.02 -11.20
CA TYR A 137 -13.32 15.24 -11.00
C TYR A 137 -12.75 14.40 -9.86
N ARG A 138 -13.51 14.19 -8.78
CA ARG A 138 -13.13 13.27 -7.70
C ARG A 138 -12.97 11.85 -8.23
N ALA A 139 -13.82 11.39 -9.14
CA ALA A 139 -13.68 10.07 -9.76
C ALA A 139 -12.33 9.95 -10.51
N LYS A 140 -11.93 10.97 -11.27
CA LYS A 140 -10.62 10.97 -11.95
C LYS A 140 -9.44 10.93 -10.97
N ILE A 141 -9.54 11.65 -9.85
CA ILE A 141 -8.53 11.60 -8.77
C ILE A 141 -8.43 10.19 -8.19
N LEU A 142 -9.57 9.57 -7.88
CA LEU A 142 -9.63 8.23 -7.29
C LEU A 142 -9.06 7.17 -8.25
N GLU A 143 -9.33 7.29 -9.55
CA GLU A 143 -8.72 6.42 -10.57
C GLU A 143 -7.19 6.49 -10.56
N GLU A 144 -6.62 7.70 -10.51
CA GLU A 144 -5.16 7.87 -10.42
C GLU A 144 -4.59 7.36 -9.09
N LYS A 145 -5.26 7.62 -7.96
CA LYS A 145 -4.85 7.06 -6.66
C LYS A 145 -4.82 5.53 -6.68
N ILE A 146 -5.87 4.90 -7.21
CA ILE A 146 -5.94 3.44 -7.35
C ILE A 146 -4.80 2.92 -8.22
N ARG A 147 -4.49 3.61 -9.34
CA ARG A 147 -3.36 3.22 -10.21
C ARG A 147 -2.04 3.22 -9.44
N ILE A 148 -1.71 4.32 -8.76
CA ILE A 148 -0.47 4.46 -7.97
C ILE A 148 -0.40 3.41 -6.86
N LEU A 149 -1.48 3.22 -6.11
CA LEU A 149 -1.56 2.22 -5.05
C LEU A 149 -1.38 0.79 -5.60
N THR A 150 -1.94 0.49 -6.77
CA THR A 150 -1.81 -0.83 -7.41
C THR A 150 -0.36 -1.09 -7.82
N GLU A 151 0.30 -0.11 -8.44
CA GLU A 151 1.73 -0.18 -8.77
C GLU A 151 2.57 -0.43 -7.50
N ARG A 152 2.24 0.27 -6.39
CA ARG A 152 2.90 0.08 -5.09
C ARG A 152 2.67 -1.32 -4.51
N SER A 153 1.44 -1.85 -4.55
CA SER A 153 1.12 -3.19 -4.05
C SER A 153 1.89 -4.29 -4.77
N VAL A 154 2.05 -4.16 -6.10
CA VAL A 154 2.86 -5.08 -6.91
C VAL A 154 4.33 -4.99 -6.50
N SER A 155 4.89 -3.78 -6.36
CA SER A 155 6.26 -3.58 -5.92
C SER A 155 6.53 -4.18 -4.53
N LEU A 156 5.62 -3.95 -3.58
CA LEU A 156 5.73 -4.53 -2.23
C LEU A 156 5.66 -6.05 -2.23
N SER A 157 4.84 -6.64 -3.11
CA SER A 157 4.77 -8.11 -3.25
C SER A 157 6.12 -8.69 -3.67
N HIS A 158 6.84 -8.02 -4.59
CA HIS A 158 8.20 -8.41 -4.95
C HIS A 158 9.20 -8.23 -3.81
N THR A 159 9.13 -7.11 -3.08
CA THR A 159 10.01 -6.85 -1.93
C THR A 159 9.82 -7.88 -0.82
N ILE A 160 8.58 -8.24 -0.49
CA ILE A 160 8.25 -9.26 0.50
C ILE A 160 8.81 -10.62 0.07
N ALA A 161 8.58 -11.03 -1.18
CA ALA A 161 9.09 -12.31 -1.68
C ALA A 161 10.63 -12.38 -1.63
N ALA A 162 11.32 -11.29 -1.99
CA ALA A 162 12.78 -11.22 -1.90
C ALA A 162 13.29 -11.21 -0.45
N ALA A 163 12.59 -10.52 0.46
CA ALA A 163 12.93 -10.52 1.89
C ALA A 163 12.73 -11.91 2.52
N GLN A 164 11.63 -12.58 2.19
CA GLN A 164 11.35 -13.94 2.65
C GLN A 164 12.43 -14.92 2.18
N ALA A 165 12.80 -14.88 0.89
CA ALA A 165 13.84 -15.76 0.36
C ALA A 165 15.21 -15.55 1.03
N ARG A 166 15.54 -14.30 1.41
CA ARG A 166 16.78 -14.00 2.17
C ARG A 166 16.73 -14.59 3.58
N GLU A 167 15.59 -14.49 4.25
CA GLU A 167 15.42 -15.05 5.60
C GLU A 167 15.47 -16.57 5.59
N ASP A 168 14.80 -17.21 4.64
CA ASP A 168 14.83 -18.67 4.48
C ASP A 168 16.26 -19.17 4.20
N ALA A 169 17.02 -18.45 3.37
CA ALA A 169 18.43 -18.76 3.11
C ALA A 169 19.32 -18.60 4.36
N ARG A 170 19.05 -17.60 5.21
CA ARG A 170 19.74 -17.38 6.48
C ARG A 170 19.51 -18.54 7.44
N ILE A 171 18.25 -18.95 7.61
CA ILE A 171 17.86 -20.08 8.48
C ILE A 171 18.48 -21.39 7.98
N ALA A 172 18.49 -21.62 6.66
CA ALA A 172 19.13 -22.80 6.08
C ALA A 172 20.65 -22.83 6.36
N ALA A 173 21.33 -21.69 6.20
CA ALA A 173 22.76 -21.58 6.48
C ALA A 173 23.08 -21.76 7.98
N GLU A 174 22.27 -21.20 8.87
CA GLU A 174 22.40 -21.35 10.33
C GLU A 174 22.20 -22.81 10.78
N THR A 175 21.21 -23.49 10.19
CA THR A 175 20.95 -24.91 10.45
C THR A 175 22.13 -25.78 10.01
N GLU A 176 22.67 -25.54 8.81
CA GLU A 176 23.82 -26.28 8.29
C GLU A 176 25.10 -26.00 9.10
N SER A 177 25.34 -24.75 9.49
CA SER A 177 26.45 -24.39 10.37
C SER A 177 26.36 -25.09 11.72
N THR A 178 25.16 -25.18 12.29
CA THR A 178 24.93 -25.91 13.55
C THR A 178 25.17 -27.40 13.38
N ARG A 179 24.71 -28.00 12.27
CA ARG A 179 24.93 -29.41 11.94
C ARG A 179 26.43 -29.72 11.85
N LEU A 180 27.19 -28.90 11.12
CA LEU A 180 28.64 -29.05 10.99
C LEU A 180 29.37 -28.87 12.32
N ALA A 181 28.93 -27.94 13.17
CA ALA A 181 29.51 -27.75 14.49
C ALA A 181 29.31 -28.97 15.41
N VAL A 182 28.12 -29.58 15.38
CA VAL A 182 27.81 -30.82 16.11
C VAL A 182 28.65 -31.99 15.58
N GLU A 183 28.74 -32.15 14.26
CA GLU A 183 29.54 -33.20 13.62
C GLU A 183 31.03 -33.07 13.96
N ALA A 184 31.58 -31.85 13.94
CA ALA A 184 32.96 -31.58 14.33
C ALA A 184 33.22 -31.89 15.82
N ALA A 185 32.27 -31.56 16.70
CA ALA A 185 32.37 -31.86 18.13
C ALA A 185 32.37 -33.38 18.39
N GLU A 186 31.53 -34.13 17.69
CA GLU A 186 31.49 -35.60 17.77
C GLU A 186 32.80 -36.23 17.27
N HIS A 187 33.33 -35.76 16.13
CA HIS A 187 34.63 -36.21 15.63
C HIS A 187 35.77 -35.93 16.62
N ALA A 188 35.78 -34.75 17.25
CA ALA A 188 36.76 -34.41 18.28
C ALA A 188 36.65 -35.33 19.51
N ARG A 189 35.43 -35.68 19.92
CA ARG A 189 35.18 -36.61 21.02
C ARG A 189 35.71 -38.00 20.73
N LEU A 190 35.43 -38.56 19.56
CA LEU A 190 35.92 -39.87 19.13
C LEU A 190 37.45 -39.91 19.01
N ALA A 191 38.06 -38.84 18.50
CA ALA A 191 39.52 -38.70 18.45
C ALA A 191 40.15 -38.67 19.87
N ALA A 192 39.51 -37.98 20.82
CA ALA A 192 39.98 -37.97 22.21
C ALA A 192 39.82 -39.34 22.89
N GLU A 193 38.70 -40.03 22.66
CA GLU A 193 38.47 -41.38 23.20
C GLU A 193 39.48 -42.40 22.65
N THR A 194 39.76 -42.37 21.35
CA THR A 194 40.76 -43.27 20.73
C THR A 194 42.18 -42.98 21.24
N ALA A 195 42.54 -41.70 21.43
CA ALA A 195 43.82 -41.33 22.03
C ALA A 195 43.95 -41.82 23.47
N GLU A 196 42.88 -41.74 24.26
CA GLU A 196 42.85 -42.25 25.63
C GLU A 196 42.97 -43.78 25.68
N GLN A 197 42.24 -44.50 24.82
CA GLN A 197 42.36 -45.96 24.72
C GLN A 197 43.78 -46.39 24.35
N ALA A 198 44.43 -45.67 23.43
CA ALA A 198 45.82 -45.93 23.07
C ALA A 198 46.77 -45.70 24.26
N ARG A 199 46.56 -44.63 25.05
CA ARG A 199 47.34 -44.36 26.26
C ARG A 199 47.19 -45.48 27.30
N VAL A 200 45.96 -45.89 27.59
CA VAL A 200 45.66 -46.98 28.54
C VAL A 200 46.29 -48.30 28.10
N ALA A 201 46.24 -48.62 26.80
CA ALA A 201 46.88 -49.82 26.26
C ALA A 201 48.40 -49.80 26.42
N VAL A 202 49.05 -48.66 26.18
CA VAL A 202 50.50 -48.49 26.38
C VAL A 202 50.87 -48.62 27.86
N GLU A 203 50.10 -48.02 28.77
CA GLU A 203 50.33 -48.12 30.21
C GLU A 203 50.15 -49.56 30.71
N ALA A 204 49.11 -50.26 30.24
CA ALA A 204 48.86 -51.65 30.58
C ALA A 204 50.02 -52.57 30.13
N GLU A 205 50.53 -52.40 28.91
CA GLU A 205 51.66 -53.22 28.43
C GLU A 205 52.96 -52.88 29.17
N ALA A 206 53.22 -51.60 29.45
CA ALA A 206 54.38 -51.19 30.24
C ALA A 206 54.38 -51.82 31.64
N LYS A 207 53.20 -51.88 32.29
CA LYS A 207 53.03 -52.55 33.58
C LYS A 207 53.28 -54.06 33.47
N ARG A 208 52.75 -54.70 32.42
CA ARG A 208 52.94 -56.14 32.16
C ARG A 208 54.42 -56.50 32.00
N VAL A 209 55.16 -55.69 31.25
CA VAL A 209 56.62 -55.86 31.08
C VAL A 209 57.37 -55.65 32.40
N ALA A 210 56.99 -54.65 33.20
CA ALA A 210 57.61 -54.41 34.51
C ALA A 210 57.36 -55.57 35.49
N ASP A 211 56.13 -56.10 35.51
CA ASP A 211 55.77 -57.26 36.35
C ASP A 211 56.53 -58.53 35.91
N GLU A 212 56.66 -58.79 34.60
CA GLU A 212 57.47 -59.89 34.05
C GLU A 212 58.96 -59.76 34.41
N GLN A 213 59.53 -58.54 34.33
CA GLN A 213 60.92 -58.29 34.72
C GLN A 213 61.14 -58.49 36.23
N ALA A 214 60.19 -58.07 37.05
CA ALA A 214 60.26 -58.28 38.50
C ALA A 214 60.21 -59.77 38.88
N LEU A 215 59.39 -60.57 38.17
CA LEU A 215 59.32 -62.01 38.38
C LEU A 215 60.64 -62.70 38.01
N LEU A 216 61.22 -62.37 36.85
CA LEU A 216 62.50 -62.92 36.39
C LEU A 216 63.65 -62.56 37.34
N ALA A 217 63.64 -61.36 37.93
CA ALA A 217 64.64 -60.95 38.92
C ALA A 217 64.48 -61.65 40.27
N ALA A 218 63.28 -62.14 40.60
CA ALA A 218 63.01 -62.87 41.84
C ALA A 218 63.33 -64.38 41.73
N GLU A 219 63.43 -64.93 40.53
CA GLU A 219 63.79 -66.33 40.25
C GLU A 219 65.30 -66.57 40.03
N ALA A 220 66.12 -65.50 40.02
CA ALA A 220 67.59 -65.54 39.89
C ALA A 220 68.30 -65.43 41.26
#